data_AF-A0A645IIA2-F1
#
_entry.id   AF-A0A645IIA2-F1
#
_cell.length_a   1.000
_cell.length_b   1.000
_cell.length_c   1.000
_cell.angle_alpha   90.00
_cell.angle_beta   90.00
_cell.angle_gamma   90.00
#
_symmetry.space_group_name_H-M   'P 1'
#
loop_
_entity.id
_entity.type
_entity.pdbx_description
1 polymer ?
#
loop_
_entity_poly.entity_id
_entity_poly.type
_entity_poly.pdbx_seq_one_letter_code
_entity_poly.pdbx_strand_id
1 'polypeptide(L)'
;MAVGGESAAIVTRAGAGVVATPCDPVDIAQKALAMSRKSPAELAEYGGNGLRFYQDFMSQDHGIAQVSELINTLCGKRTEVPDGL
;
A
#
# COMPACT_ATOMS: atom_id res chain seq x y z
N MET A 1 -5.57 -2.81 11.15
CA MET A 1 -4.56 -2.24 12.08
C MET A 1 -4.92 -0.80 12.34
N ALA A 2 -5.02 -0.36 13.59
CA ALA A 2 -5.21 1.04 13.93
C ALA A 2 -3.84 1.75 13.94
N VAL A 3 -3.57 2.57 12.94
CA VAL A 3 -2.28 3.25 12.72
C VAL A 3 -2.53 4.72 12.37
N GLY A 4 -1.64 5.62 12.80
CA GLY A 4 -1.68 7.04 12.42
C GLY A 4 -0.66 7.40 11.35
N GLY A 5 -0.75 8.62 10.80
CA GLY A 5 0.23 9.16 9.86
C GLY A 5 0.16 8.53 8.47
N GLU A 6 1.32 8.33 7.83
CA GLU A 6 1.41 7.77 6.47
C GLU A 6 0.77 6.39 6.35
N SER A 7 0.97 5.53 7.35
CA SER A 7 0.34 4.20 7.41
C SER A 7 -1.19 4.28 7.41
N ALA A 8 -1.77 5.32 8.04
CA ALA A 8 -3.21 5.57 8.01
C ALA A 8 -3.69 5.92 6.61
N ALA A 9 -2.93 6.76 5.91
CA ALA A 9 -3.22 7.15 4.53
C ALA A 9 -3.14 5.93 3.60
N ILE A 10 -2.15 5.05 3.78
CA ILE A 10 -2.01 3.80 3.01
C ILE A 10 -3.22 2.89 3.26
N VAL A 11 -3.56 2.60 4.53
CA VAL A 11 -4.70 1.72 4.86
C VAL A 11 -6.01 2.28 4.31
N THR A 12 -6.21 3.60 4.41
CA THR A 12 -7.40 4.29 3.90
C THR A 12 -7.47 4.23 2.38
N ARG A 13 -6.37 4.57 1.68
CA ARG A 13 -6.29 4.56 0.22
C ARG A 13 -6.43 3.14 -0.34
N ALA A 14 -5.89 2.15 0.36
CA ALA A 14 -6.00 0.75 -0.01
C ALA A 14 -7.39 0.17 0.27
N GLY A 15 -8.22 0.77 1.13
CA GLY A 15 -9.47 0.16 1.59
C GLY A 15 -9.22 -1.17 2.34
N ALA A 16 -8.07 -1.28 3.00
CA ALA A 16 -7.55 -2.53 3.56
C ALA A 16 -7.81 -2.69 5.06
N GLY A 17 -8.65 -1.82 5.66
CA GLY A 17 -9.02 -1.90 7.06
C GLY A 17 -9.58 -0.60 7.64
N VAL A 18 -9.45 -0.47 8.95
CA VAL A 18 -9.91 0.70 9.73
C VAL A 18 -8.74 1.45 10.33
N VAL A 19 -8.86 2.78 10.41
CA VAL A 19 -7.89 3.69 11.03
C VAL A 19 -8.48 4.22 12.34
N ALA A 20 -7.64 4.31 13.37
CA ALA A 20 -7.99 4.97 14.64
C ALA A 20 -6.99 6.08 14.94
N THR A 21 -7.42 7.01 15.78
CA THR A 21 -6.64 8.15 16.26
C THR A 21 -5.52 7.65 17.18
N PRO A 22 -4.25 7.99 16.91
CA PRO A 22 -3.14 7.61 17.80
C PRO A 22 -3.32 8.17 19.20
N CYS A 23 -2.89 7.39 20.20
CA CYS A 23 -2.98 7.76 21.61
C CYS A 23 -4.40 8.03 22.12
N ASP A 24 -5.44 7.66 21.37
CA ASP A 24 -6.83 7.66 21.82
C ASP A 24 -7.28 6.22 22.13
N PRO A 25 -7.23 5.79 23.39
CA PRO A 25 -7.62 4.43 23.76
C PRO A 25 -9.10 4.13 23.50
N VAL A 26 -9.96 5.16 23.53
CA VAL A 26 -11.40 5.00 23.29
C VAL A 26 -11.66 4.74 21.81
N ASP A 27 -11.08 5.55 20.93
CA ASP A 27 -11.23 5.37 19.48
C ASP A 27 -10.60 4.04 19.03
N ILE A 28 -9.43 3.68 19.54
CA ILE A 28 -8.80 2.37 19.24
C ILE A 28 -9.73 1.21 19.64
N ALA A 29 -10.29 1.24 20.84
CA ALA A 29 -11.21 0.21 21.31
C ALA A 29 -12.47 0.14 20.44
N GLN A 30 -13.03 1.29 20.06
CA GLN A 30 -14.22 1.37 19.20
C GLN A 30 -13.94 0.80 17.80
N LYS A 31 -12.81 1.16 17.17
CA LYS A 31 -12.43 0.62 15.85
C LYS A 31 -12.14 -0.87 15.90
N ALA A 32 -11.46 -1.34 16.94
CA ALA A 32 -11.22 -2.78 17.15
C ALA A 32 -12.53 -3.56 17.30
N LEU A 33 -13.46 -3.05 18.11
CA LEU A 33 -14.79 -3.66 18.30
C LEU A 33 -15.65 -3.62 17.04
N ALA A 34 -15.59 -2.52 16.27
CA ALA A 34 -16.27 -2.42 14.99
C ALA A 34 -15.72 -3.45 13.98
N MET A 35 -14.39 -3.62 13.94
CA MET A 35 -13.75 -4.60 13.07
C MET A 35 -14.06 -6.04 13.51
N SER A 36 -14.14 -6.33 14.80
CA SER A 36 -14.47 -7.68 15.31
C SER A 36 -15.92 -8.10 15.05
N ARG A 37 -16.80 -7.13 14.74
CA ARG A 37 -18.21 -7.38 14.40
C ARG A 37 -18.44 -7.62 12.90
N LYS A 38 -17.40 -7.47 12.07
CA LYS A 38 -17.50 -7.72 10.63
C LYS A 38 -17.62 -9.19 10.32
N SER A 39 -18.33 -9.48 9.25
CA SER A 39 -18.42 -10.83 8.70
C SER A 39 -17.06 -11.29 8.15
N PRO A 40 -16.83 -12.61 8.04
CA PRO A 40 -15.64 -13.14 7.39
C PRO A 40 -15.46 -12.63 5.95
N ALA A 41 -16.55 -12.38 5.22
CA ALA A 41 -16.51 -11.85 3.86
C ALA A 41 -15.96 -10.42 3.81
N GLU A 42 -16.42 -9.53 4.70
CA GLU A 42 -15.90 -8.17 4.82
C GLU A 42 -14.41 -8.15 5.25
N LEU A 43 -14.01 -9.06 6.14
CA LEU A 43 -12.61 -9.19 6.55
C LEU A 43 -11.74 -9.72 5.40
N ALA A 44 -12.24 -10.66 4.61
CA ALA A 44 -11.56 -11.16 3.41
C ALA A 44 -11.41 -10.06 2.35
N GLU A 45 -12.42 -9.20 2.20
CA GLU A 45 -12.36 -8.03 1.32
C GLU A 45 -11.21 -7.08 1.73
N TYR A 46 -11.07 -6.77 3.02
CA TYR A 46 -9.94 -5.99 3.51
C TYR A 46 -8.59 -6.62 3.18
N GLY A 47 -8.47 -7.93 3.37
CA GLY A 47 -7.26 -8.67 3.00
C GLY A 47 -6.95 -8.60 1.49
N GLY A 48 -7.96 -8.83 0.65
CA GLY A 48 -7.83 -8.78 -0.80
C GLY A 48 -7.49 -7.39 -1.32
N ASN A 49 -8.08 -6.34 -0.73
CA ASN A 49 -7.78 -4.96 -1.04
C ASN A 49 -6.33 -4.58 -0.67
N GLY A 50 -5.88 -5.00 0.52
CA GLY A 50 -4.50 -4.80 0.95
C GLY A 50 -3.48 -5.50 0.05
N LEU A 51 -3.74 -6.75 -0.33
CA LEU A 51 -2.86 -7.52 -1.22
C LEU A 51 -2.75 -6.85 -2.59
N ARG A 52 -3.90 -6.46 -3.17
CA ARG A 52 -3.94 -5.79 -4.47
C ARG A 52 -3.18 -4.47 -4.44
N PHE A 53 -3.44 -3.64 -3.43
CA PHE A 53 -2.74 -2.36 -3.27
C PHE A 53 -1.22 -2.55 -3.14
N TYR A 54 -0.78 -3.56 -2.39
CA TYR A 54 0.64 -3.88 -2.30
C TYR A 54 1.23 -4.24 -3.66
N GLN A 55 0.59 -5.14 -4.40
CA GLN A 55 1.04 -5.57 -5.73
C GLN A 55 1.13 -4.39 -6.71
N ASP A 56 0.10 -3.54 -6.70
CA ASP A 56 -0.05 -2.43 -7.65
C ASP A 56 0.85 -1.24 -7.37
N PHE A 57 1.19 -0.96 -6.10
CA PHE A 57 1.83 0.30 -5.70
C PHE A 57 3.06 0.17 -4.80
N MET A 58 3.21 -0.94 -4.07
CA MET A 58 4.27 -1.08 -3.06
C MET A 58 5.22 -2.25 -3.32
N SER A 59 4.96 -3.06 -4.35
CA SER A 59 5.81 -4.18 -4.73
C SER A 59 7.19 -3.67 -5.16
N GLN A 60 8.22 -4.50 -4.93
CA GLN A 60 9.57 -4.17 -5.34
C GLN A 60 9.65 -3.94 -6.86
N ASP A 61 8.96 -4.77 -7.64
CA ASP A 61 8.90 -4.63 -9.10
C ASP A 61 8.31 -3.28 -9.52
N HIS A 62 7.24 -2.85 -8.86
CA HIS A 62 6.65 -1.52 -9.11
C HIS A 62 7.61 -0.39 -8.75
N GLY A 63 8.29 -0.50 -7.60
CA GLY A 63 9.29 0.48 -7.17
C GLY A 63 10.48 0.57 -8.14
N ILE A 64 11.02 -0.59 -8.57
CA ILE A 64 12.11 -0.66 -9.56
C ILE A 64 11.67 -0.03 -10.87
N ALA A 65 10.48 -0.37 -11.38
CA ALA A 65 9.97 0.17 -12.64
C ALA A 65 9.91 1.70 -12.64
N GLN A 66 9.36 2.31 -11.57
CA GLN A 66 9.29 3.77 -11.46
C GLN A 66 10.67 4.43 -11.37
N VAL A 67 11.59 3.86 -10.60
CA VAL A 67 12.96 4.41 -10.49
C VAL A 67 13.72 4.26 -11.80
N SER A 68 13.59 3.12 -12.48
CA SER A 68 14.19 2.88 -13.80
C SER A 68 13.64 3.85 -14.85
N GLU A 69 12.34 4.12 -14.86
CA GLU A 69 11.73 5.12 -15.73
C GLU A 69 12.32 6.51 -15.46
N LEU A 70 12.38 6.94 -14.20
CA LEU A 70 12.95 8.22 -13.81
C LEU A 70 14.41 8.36 -14.28
N ILE A 71 15.23 7.33 -14.06
CA ILE A 71 16.63 7.31 -14.51
C ILE A 71 16.70 7.42 -16.04
N ASN A 72 15.88 6.65 -16.77
CA ASN A 72 15.86 6.70 -18.23
C ASN A 72 15.44 8.07 -18.77
N THR A 73 14.51 8.76 -18.10
CA THR A 73 14.13 10.13 -18.42
C THR A 73 15.27 11.11 -18.18
N LEU A 74 15.94 11.02 -17.02
CA LEU A 74 17.04 11.93 -16.66
C LEU A 74 18.29 11.72 -17.52
N CYS A 75 18.58 10.47 -17.88
CA CYS A 75 19.71 10.12 -18.73
C CYS A 75 19.42 10.32 -20.23
N GLY A 76 18.20 10.76 -20.60
CA GLY A 76 17.84 11.12 -21.97
C GLY A 76 18.17 10.04 -22.99
N LYS A 77 17.63 8.82 -22.82
CA LYS A 77 17.79 7.66 -23.73
C LYS A 77 19.06 7.69 -24.61
N ARG A 78 20.17 7.14 -24.11
CA ARG A 78 21.20 6.56 -24.98
C ARG A 78 21.19 5.04 -24.81
N THR A 79 20.23 4.38 -25.45
CA THR A 79 20.29 2.93 -25.70
C THR A 79 20.88 2.71 -27.09
N GLU A 80 22.20 2.69 -27.16
CA GLU A 80 22.91 1.84 -28.11
C GLU A 80 23.49 0.71 -27.27
N VAL A 81 22.92 -0.49 -27.38
CA VAL A 81 23.61 -1.72 -27.02
C VAL A 81 24.32 -2.15 -28.31
N PRO A 82 25.66 -2.17 -28.37
CA PRO A 82 26.34 -2.74 -29.53
C PRO A 82 26.14 -4.26 -29.52
N ASP A 83 25.79 -4.79 -30.70
CA ASP A 83 25.76 -6.22 -30.99
C ASP A 83 27.09 -6.87 -30.62
N GLY A 84 27.01 -7.97 -29.86
CA GLY A 84 28.02 -9.01 -29.80
C GLY A 84 29.28 -8.71 -28.97
N LEU A 85 29.40 -9.42 -27.84
CA LEU A 85 30.64 -10.08 -27.42
C LEU A 85 30.32 -11.23 -26.46
#